data_AF-A0A2W4XBF9-F1
#
_entry.id   AF-A0A2W4XBF9-F1
#
_cell.length_a   1.000
_cell.length_b   1.000
_cell.length_c   1.000
_cell.angle_alpha   90.00
_cell.angle_beta   90.00
_cell.angle_gamma   90.00
#
_symmetry.space_group_name_H-M   'P 1'
#
loop_
_entity.id
_entity.type
_entity.pdbx_description
1 polymer ?
#
loop_
_entity_poly.entity_id
_entity_poly.type
_entity_poly.pdbx_seq_one_letter_code
_entity_poly.pdbx_strand_id
1 'polypeptide(L)' 'MAQGLLKAELKRRGVTYAQLSAKLAEMGIEEAEPNIRNKLARGKFSAAFMLECLQAIGCSTLRLE' A
#
# COMPACT_ATOMS: atom_id res chain seq x y z
N MET A 1 7.33 -3.19 11.46
CA MET A 1 6.31 -2.24 11.95
C MET A 1 5.50 -1.67 10.77
N ALA A 2 6.09 -0.82 9.91
CA ALA A 2 5.37 -0.19 8.78
C ALA A 2 4.66 -1.17 7.80
N GLN A 3 5.31 -2.27 7.43
CA GLN A 3 4.69 -3.27 6.54
C GLN A 3 3.43 -3.93 7.12
N GLY A 4 3.37 -4.08 8.44
CA GLY A 4 2.24 -4.69 9.13
C GLY A 4 1.04 -3.76 9.15
N LEU A 5 1.28 -2.47 9.36
CA LEU A 5 0.27 -1.43 9.29
C LEU A 5 -0.37 -1.35 7.90
N LEU A 6 0.45 -1.33 6.84
CA LEU A 6 -0.08 -1.25 5.48
C LEU A 6 -0.89 -2.52 5.11
N LYS A 7 -0.40 -3.72 5.48
CA LYS A 7 -1.13 -4.98 5.29
C LYS A 7 -2.45 -5.01 6.07
N ALA A 8 -2.44 -4.52 7.31
CA ALA A 8 -3.64 -4.44 8.13
C ALA A 8 -4.68 -3.52 7.50
N GLU A 9 -4.26 -2.36 6.97
CA GLU A 9 -5.16 -1.41 6.35
C GLU A 9 -5.71 -1.89 5.01
N LEU A 10 -4.89 -2.57 4.20
CA LEU A 10 -5.36 -3.27 3.00
C LEU A 10 -6.42 -4.31 3.34
N LYS A 11 -6.19 -5.12 4.38
CA LYS A 11 -7.15 -6.13 4.85
C LYS A 11 -8.43 -5.48 5.40
N ARG A 12 -8.31 -4.39 6.15
CA ARG A 12 -9.44 -3.65 6.74
C ARG A 12 -10.37 -3.06 5.67
N ARG A 13 -9.79 -2.63 4.55
CA ARG A 13 -10.52 -2.05 3.42
C ARG A 13 -10.91 -3.06 2.35
N GLY A 14 -10.52 -4.33 2.50
CA GLY A 14 -10.78 -5.38 1.50
C GLY A 14 -10.06 -5.15 0.17
N VAL A 15 -8.95 -4.40 0.16
CA VAL A 15 -8.21 -4.06 -1.06
C VAL A 15 -7.16 -5.13 -1.34
N THR A 16 -7.20 -5.73 -2.53
CA THR A 16 -6.18 -6.68 -2.98
C THR A 16 -4.94 -5.96 -3.53
N TYR A 17 -3.81 -6.67 -3.66
CA TYR A 17 -2.61 -6.08 -4.25
C TYR A 17 -2.80 -5.69 -5.73
N ALA A 18 -3.63 -6.43 -6.47
CA ALA A 18 -4.05 -6.07 -7.83
C ALA A 18 -4.82 -4.75 -7.86
N GLN A 19 -5.76 -4.56 -6.93
CA GLN A 19 -6.53 -3.33 -6.82
C GLN A 19 -5.67 -2.15 -6.35
N LEU A 20 -4.73 -2.39 -5.43
CA LEU A 20 -3.76 -1.38 -5.02
C LEU A 20 -2.90 -0.94 -6.20
N SER A 21 -2.41 -1.89 -7.02
CA SER A 21 -1.67 -1.60 -8.26
C SER A 21 -2.48 -0.74 -9.22
N ALA A 22 -3.74 -1.08 -9.48
CA ALA A 22 -4.62 -0.28 -10.32
C ALA A 22 -4.83 1.13 -9.76
N LYS A 23 -5.09 1.26 -8.45
CA LYS A 23 -5.29 2.55 -7.78
C LYS A 23 -4.04 3.42 -7.76
N LEU A 24 -2.87 2.81 -7.60
CA LEU A 24 -1.59 3.52 -7.71
C LEU A 24 -1.40 4.04 -9.15
N ALA A 25 -1.74 3.23 -10.16
CA ALA A 25 -1.67 3.64 -11.56
C ALA A 25 -2.63 4.80 -11.88
N GLU A 26 -3.82 4.84 -11.27
CA GLU A 26 -4.74 5.99 -11.37
C GLU A 26 -4.14 7.29 -10.80
N MET A 27 -3.20 7.20 -9.86
CA MET A 27 -2.45 8.34 -9.32
C MET A 27 -1.16 8.64 -10.10
N GLY A 28 -0.88 7.93 -11.20
CA GLY A 28 0.33 8.06 -12.00
C GLY A 28 1.53 7.26 -11.48
N ILE A 29 1.31 6.32 -10.56
CA ILE A 29 2.35 5.46 -9.98
C ILE A 29 2.24 4.06 -10.57
N GLU A 30 3.12 3.73 -11.51
CA GLU A 30 3.16 2.41 -12.15
C GLU A 30 3.86 1.37 -11.27
N GLU A 31 3.08 0.70 -10.42
CA GLU A 31 3.56 -0.38 -9.56
C GLU A 31 2.80 -1.66 -9.85
N ALA A 32 3.49 -2.68 -10.39
CA ALA A 32 2.90 -3.98 -10.64
C ALA A 32 2.64 -4.74 -9.32
N GLU A 33 1.55 -5.52 -9.27
CA GLU A 33 1.20 -6.39 -8.14
C GLU A 33 2.39 -7.20 -7.55
N PRO A 34 3.19 -7.93 -8.35
CA PRO A 34 4.33 -8.68 -7.82
C PRO A 34 5.41 -7.78 -7.18
N ASN A 35 5.61 -6.56 -7.68
CA ASN A 35 6.55 -5.60 -7.11
C ASN A 35 6.07 -5.10 -5.75
N ILE A 36 4.80 -4.73 -5.66
CA ILE A 36 4.15 -4.31 -4.41
C ILE A 36 4.27 -5.41 -3.36
N ARG A 37 3.91 -6.66 -3.75
CA ARG A 37 4.02 -7.82 -2.87
C ARG A 37 5.45 -8.04 -2.39
N ASN A 38 6.44 -7.94 -3.27
CA ASN A 38 7.85 -8.09 -2.93
C ASN A 38 8.36 -6.98 -2.01
N LYS A 39 7.98 -5.71 -2.25
CA LYS A 39 8.32 -4.57 -1.39
C LYS A 39 7.73 -4.72 0.01
N LEU A 40 6.46 -5.10 0.08
CA LEU A 40 5.74 -5.36 1.34
C LEU A 40 6.24 -6.61 2.07
N ALA A 41 6.69 -7.64 1.35
CA ALA A 41 7.26 -8.84 1.95
C ALA A 41 8.67 -8.59 2.50
N ARG A 42 9.51 -7.84 1.76
CA ARG A 42 10.87 -7.50 2.17
C ARG A 42 10.93 -6.38 3.21
N GLY A 43 9.86 -5.60 3.35
CA GLY A 43 9.79 -4.46 4.28
C GLY A 43 10.73 -3.30 3.93
N LYS A 44 11.28 -3.30 2.70
CA LYS A 44 12.13 -2.23 2.15
C LYS A 44 11.32 -1.42 1.18
N PHE A 45 10.63 -0.40 1.68
CA PHE A 45 9.93 0.60 0.89
C PHE A 45 10.14 1.98 1.50
N SER A 46 10.04 3.02 0.68
CA SER A 46 10.14 4.41 1.14
C SER A 46 8.89 4.82 1.91
N ALA A 47 9.02 5.80 2.80
CA ALA A 47 7.86 6.40 3.46
C ALA A 47 6.88 7.03 2.45
N ALA A 48 7.40 7.58 1.34
CA ALA A 48 6.59 8.08 0.22
C ALA A 48 5.69 6.97 -0.35
N PHE A 49 6.25 5.81 -0.69
CA PHE A 49 5.48 4.67 -1.18
C PHE A 49 4.38 4.21 -0.22
N MET A 50 4.65 4.25 1.08
CA MET A 50 3.64 3.94 2.08
C MET A 50 2.49 4.96 2.04
N LEU A 51 2.79 6.25 2.00
CA LEU A 51 1.78 7.31 1.92
C LEU A 51 0.99 7.24 0.62
N GLU A 52 1.65 6.97 -0.50
CA GLU A 52 1.01 6.76 -1.80
C GLU A 52 0.05 5.57 -1.75
N CYS A 53 0.47 4.44 -1.17
CA CYS A 53 -0.43 3.30 -0.99
C CYS A 53 -1.62 3.65 -0.09
N LEU A 54 -1.40 4.39 1.00
CA LEU A 54 -2.47 4.84 1.89
C LEU A 54 -3.43 5.78 1.16
N GLN A 55 -2.92 6.72 0.37
CA GLN A 55 -3.73 7.63 -0.43
C GLN A 55 -4.54 6.87 -1.49
N ALA A 56 -3.93 5.92 -2.19
CA ALA A 56 -4.56 5.08 -3.20
C ALA A 56 -5.75 4.28 -2.62
N ILE A 57 -5.62 3.77 -1.39
CA ILE A 57 -6.72 3.07 -0.70
C ILE A 57 -7.68 4.01 0.05
N GLY A 58 -7.52 5.32 -0.08
CA GLY A 58 -8.36 6.33 0.57
C GLY A 58 -8.16 6.44 2.09
N CYS A 59 -6.98 6.07 2.59
CA CYS A 59 -6.64 6.10 4.00
C CYS A 59 -6.11 7.47 4.43
N SER A 60 -7.00 8.24 5.05
CA SER A 60 -6.72 9.59 5.58
C SER A 60 -6.16 9.58 7.00
N THR A 61 -6.26 8.45 7.72
CA THR A 61 -5.87 8.37 9.14
C THR A 61 -5.21 7.02 9.42
N LEU A 62 -3.97 7.05 9.89
CA LEU A 62 -3.22 5.86 10.30
C LEU A 62 -3.07 5.86 11.82
N ARG A 63 -3.45 4.76 12.46
CA ARG A 63 -3.30 4.57 13.91
C ARG A 63 -2.09 3.69 14.21
N LEU A 64 -1.24 4.08 15.16
CA LEU A 64 0.06 3.43 15.44
C LEU A 64 0.10 2.56 16.70
N GLU A 65 -1.05 2.38 17.34
CA GLU A 65 -1.24 1.81 18.69
C GLU A 65 -1.32 0.28 18.68
#